data_AF-A0A0C2YHI8-F1
#
_entry.id   AF-A0A0C2YHI8-F1
#
_cell.length_a   1.000
_cell.length_b   1.000
_cell.length_c   1.000
_cell.angle_alpha   90.00
_cell.angle_beta   90.00
_cell.angle_gamma   90.00
#
_symmetry.space_group_name_H-M   'P 1'
#
loop_
_entity.id
_entity.type
_entity.pdbx_description
1 polymer ?
#
loop_
_entity_poly.entity_id
_entity_poly.type
_entity_poly.pdbx_seq_one_letter_code
_entity_poly.pdbx_strand_id
1 'polypeptide(L)' 'LDPAADPEVDILQLRKLCLRGIPDEPIWLRPRIWKLLLGTLPKIKSSWKVDAAKQRDAYYVS' A
#
# COMPACT_ATOMS: atom_id res chain seq x y z
N LEU A 1 14.88 12.02 -10.26
CA LEU A 1 13.48 11.56 -10.16
C LEU A 1 13.30 11.03 -8.75
N ASP A 2 12.60 11.78 -7.90
CA ASP A 2 12.36 11.37 -6.52
C ASP A 2 11.13 10.43 -6.50
N PRO A 3 11.27 9.12 -6.22
CA PRO A 3 10.14 8.19 -6.18
C PRO A 3 9.13 8.52 -5.06
N ALA A 4 9.50 9.37 -4.10
CA ALA A 4 8.57 9.93 -3.13
C ALA A 4 7.65 11.00 -3.73
N ALA A 5 8.05 11.64 -4.83
CA ALA A 5 7.27 12.68 -5.50
C ALA A 5 6.16 12.12 -6.39
N ASP A 6 6.20 10.84 -6.76
CA ASP A 6 5.15 10.25 -7.60
C ASP A 6 3.85 10.09 -6.79
N PRO A 7 2.74 10.73 -7.22
CA PRO A 7 1.48 10.72 -6.48
C PRO A 7 0.76 9.37 -6.56
N GLU A 8 1.10 8.53 -7.53
CA GLU A 8 0.50 7.22 -7.80
C GLU A 8 1.53 6.09 -7.70
N VAL A 9 1.09 4.92 -7.24
CA VAL A 9 1.89 3.70 -7.29
C VAL A 9 1.79 3.03 -8.65
N ASP A 10 2.92 2.86 -9.33
CA ASP A 10 3.01 2.01 -10.51
C ASP A 10 2.85 0.52 -10.12
N ILE A 11 1.66 -0.03 -10.39
CA ILE A 11 1.33 -1.41 -10.10
C ILE A 11 2.10 -2.40 -10.97
N LEU A 12 2.46 -2.03 -12.21
CA LEU A 12 3.22 -2.90 -13.09
C LEU A 12 4.65 -3.05 -12.57
N GLN A 13 5.27 -1.95 -12.16
CA GLN A 13 6.59 -1.97 -11.51
C GLN A 13 6.54 -2.70 -10.17
N LEU A 14 5.50 -2.48 -9.36
CA LEU A 14 5.30 -3.18 -8.10
C LEU A 14 5.23 -4.69 -8.29
N ARG A 15 4.48 -5.18 -9.28
CA ARG A 15 4.42 -6.62 -9.62
C ARG A 15 5.80 -7.17 -9.96
N LYS A 16 6.55 -6.48 -10.83
CA LYS A 16 7.92 -6.90 -11.21
C LYS A 16 8.85 -7.01 -10.01
N LEU A 17 8.75 -6.09 -9.05
CA LEU A 17 9.52 -6.13 -7.80
C LEU A 17 9.10 -7.31 -6.91
N CYS A 18 7.80 -7.54 -6.76
CA CYS A 18 7.27 -8.62 -5.92
C CYS A 18 7.62 -10.03 -6.44
N LEU A 19 7.90 -10.18 -7.73
CA LEU A 19 8.39 -11.45 -8.30
C LEU A 19 9.71 -11.91 -7.68
N ARG A 20 10.49 -11.00 -7.08
CA ARG A 20 11.74 -11.31 -6.37
C ARG A 20 11.52 -11.63 -4.88
N GLY A 21 10.26 -11.66 -4.44
CA GLY A 21 9.88 -11.77 -3.04
C GLY A 21 9.48 -10.43 -2.43
N ILE A 22 8.71 -10.49 -1.35
CA ILE A 22 8.35 -9.33 -0.54
C ILE A 22 9.05 -9.48 0.81
N PRO A 23 9.86 -8.50 1.26
CA PRO A 23 10.52 -8.55 2.56
C PRO A 23 9.53 -8.79 3.71
N ASP A 24 9.94 -9.54 4.72
CA ASP A 24 9.18 -9.72 5.98
C ASP A 24 9.17 -8.43 6.81
N GLU A 25 10.23 -7.64 6.70
CA GLU A 25 10.38 -6.38 7.42
C GLU A 25 10.37 -5.16 6.49
N PRO A 26 9.73 -4.06 6.90
CA PRO A 26 8.91 -3.93 8.11
C PRO A 26 7.56 -4.67 7.98
N ILE A 27 6.99 -5.13 9.10
CA ILE A 27 5.81 -6.01 9.14
C ILE A 27 4.57 -5.44 8.41
N TRP A 28 4.48 -4.11 8.27
CA TRP A 28 3.39 -3.42 7.57
C TRP A 28 3.53 -3.44 6.05
N LEU A 29 4.70 -3.79 5.50
CA LEU A 29 5.00 -3.70 4.08
C LEU A 29 4.21 -4.73 3.27
N ARG A 30 4.33 -6.01 3.65
CA ARG A 30 3.64 -7.10 2.96
C ARG A 30 2.12 -6.92 2.89
N PRO A 31 1.39 -6.65 3.99
CA PRO A 31 -0.05 -6.43 3.92
C PRO A 31 -0.42 -5.20 3.06
N ARG A 32 0.40 -4.13 3.07
CA ARG A 32 0.16 -2.95 2.22
C ARG A 32 0.33 -3.27 0.74
N ILE A 33 1.36 -4.03 0.37
CA ILE A 33 1.59 -4.48 -1.02
C ILE A 33 0.41 -5.33 -1.50
N TRP A 34 -0.05 -6.28 -0.69
CA TRP A 34 -1.21 -7.10 -1.05
C TRP A 34 -2.47 -6.26 -1.25
N LYS A 35 -2.75 -5.28 -0.38
CA LYS A 35 -3.90 -4.38 -0.57
C LYS A 35 -3.84 -3.63 -1.91
N LEU A 36 -2.65 -3.18 -2.32
CA LEU A 36 -2.45 -2.52 -3.63
C LEU A 36 -2.64 -3.48 -4.80
N LEU A 37 -2.08 -4.69 -4.71
CA LEU A 37 -2.19 -5.70 -5.77
C LEU A 37 -3.62 -6.22 -5.93
N LEU A 38 -4.38 -6.32 -4.84
CA LEU A 38 -5.78 -6.73 -4.81
C LEU A 38 -6.76 -5.59 -5.09
N GLY A 39 -6.28 -4.34 -5.17
CA GLY A 39 -7.12 -3.16 -5.42
C GLY A 39 -7.96 -2.69 -4.23
N THR A 40 -7.69 -3.18 -3.02
CA THR A 40 -8.37 -2.74 -1.78
C THR A 40 -7.75 -1.49 -1.16
N LEU A 41 -6.57 -1.08 -1.63
CA LEU A 41 -5.97 0.23 -1.36
C LEU A 41 -5.85 0.99 -2.69
N PRO A 42 -6.27 2.27 -2.75
CA PRO A 42 -6.13 3.07 -3.97
C PRO A 42 -4.65 3.26 -4.32
N LYS A 43 -4.36 3.44 -5.61
CA LYS A 43 -2.98 3.66 -6.09
C LYS A 43 -2.47 5.06 -5.74
N ILE A 44 -3.38 6.01 -5.51
CA ILE A 44 -3.08 7.40 -5.20
C ILE A 44 -2.67 7.51 -3.72
N LYS A 45 -1.42 7.91 -3.47
CA LYS A 45 -0.82 7.95 -2.12
C LYS A 45 -1.51 8.94 -1.18
N SER A 46 -2.06 10.04 -1.70
CA SER A 46 -2.77 11.04 -0.88
C SER A 46 -4.06 10.48 -0.26
N SER A 47 -4.71 9.51 -0.91
CA SER A 47 -5.92 8.84 -0.42
C SER A 47 -5.64 7.89 0.75
N TRP A 48 -4.39 7.45 0.95
CA TRP A 48 -4.05 6.45 1.96
C TRP A 48 -4.26 6.95 3.39
N LYS A 49 -4.11 8.26 3.65
CA LYS A 49 -4.32 8.83 4.99
C LYS A 49 -5.78 8.73 5.42
N VAL A 50 -6.70 8.93 4.47
CA VAL A 50 -8.15 8.86 4.70
C VAL A 50 -8.56 7.40 4.96
N ASP A 51 -8.04 6.46 4.18
CA ASP A 51 -8.37 5.04 4.35
C ASP A 51 -7.73 4.43 5.61
N ALA A 52 -6.53 4.87 5.98
CA ALA A 52 -5.86 4.44 7.21
C ALA A 52 -6.51 5.01 8.49
N ALA A 53 -7.27 6.11 8.39
CA ALA A 53 -8.10 6.60 9.50
C ALA A 53 -9.37 5.76 9.63
N LYS A 54 -10.08 5.52 8.51
CA LYS A 54 -11.28 4.67 8.47
C LYS A 54 -11.04 3.24 8.95
N GLN A 55 -9.90 2.63 8.59
CA GLN A 55 -9.54 1.29 9.06
C GLN A 55 -9.18 1.22 10.55
N ARG A 56 -8.72 2.34 11.15
CA ARG A 56 -8.46 2.40 12.60
C ARG A 56 -9.77 2.51 13.37
N ASP A 57 -10.68 3.36 12.93
CA ASP A 57 -11.98 3.55 13.59
C ASP A 57 -12.83 2.26 13.56
N ALA A 58 -12.74 1.48 12.50
CA ALA A 58 -13.43 0.19 12.39
C ALA A 58 -12.88 -0.91 13.34
N TYR A 59 -11.65 -0.79 13.83
CA TYR A 59 -11.00 -1.82 14.67
C TYR A 59 -11.17 -1.56 16.18
N TYR A 60 -11.47 -0.32 16.59
CA TYR A 60 -11.68 0.04 18.00
C TYR A 60 -13.16 0.15 18.41
N VAL A 61 -14.08 -0.02 17.47
CA VAL A 61 -15.54 0.06 17.71
C VAL A 61 -16.22 -1.34 17.65
N SER A 62 -15.43 -2.42 17.49
CA SER A 62 -15.87 -3.82 17.66
C SER A 62 -15.29 -4.42 18.92
#